data_AF-A0A6S6UAW8-F1
#
_entry.id   AF-A0A6S6UAW8-F1
#
_cell.length_a   1.000
_cell.length_b   1.000
_cell.length_c   1.000
_cell.angle_alpha   90.00
_cell.angle_beta   90.00
_cell.angle_gamma   90.00
#
_symmetry.space_group_name_H-M   'P 1'
#
loop_
_entity.id
_entity.type
_entity.pdbx_description
1 polymer ?
#
loop_
_entity_poly.entity_id
_entity_poly.type
_entity_poly.pdbx_seq_one_letter_code
_entity_poly.pdbx_strand_id
1 'polypeptide(L)'
;MGFFDFVSDAGKNVLGKGDDAVAIKEEIEGSFSDLPVDGLTVEVEIPTVTLAGIAQDYPTREKAILIAGNIEGISQVDAAQLVTLEQISEEN
;
A
#
# COMPACT_ATOMS: atom_id res chain seq x y z
N MET A 1 10.36 3.43 -10.16
CA MET A 1 9.66 2.21 -10.62
C MET A 1 9.11 1.54 -9.38
N GLY A 2 7.78 1.50 -9.23
CA GLY A 2 7.12 1.17 -7.97
C GLY A 2 6.09 0.05 -8.07
N PHE A 3 6.10 -0.75 -9.14
CA PHE A 3 5.17 -1.86 -9.30
C PHE A 3 5.71 -3.13 -8.63
N PHE A 4 4.83 -3.81 -7.88
CA PHE A 4 5.10 -5.06 -7.18
C PHE A 4 4.02 -6.09 -7.54
N ASP A 5 4.44 -7.28 -7.95
CA ASP A 5 3.53 -8.36 -8.33
C ASP A 5 3.22 -9.27 -7.13
N PHE A 6 1.95 -9.65 -6.99
CA PHE A 6 1.38 -10.45 -5.90
C PHE A 6 0.52 -11.61 -6.44
N VAL A 7 0.26 -12.59 -5.57
CA VAL A 7 -0.59 -13.74 -5.90
C VAL A 7 -2.02 -13.43 -5.49
N SER A 8 -2.89 -13.22 -6.48
CA SER A 8 -4.28 -12.80 -6.25
C SER A 8 -5.18 -13.81 -5.57
N ASP A 9 -4.77 -15.08 -5.56
CA ASP A 9 -5.50 -16.18 -4.92
C ASP A 9 -5.16 -16.30 -3.42
N ALA A 10 -4.22 -15.51 -2.91
CA ALA A 10 -3.74 -15.60 -1.53
C ALA A 10 -3.82 -14.23 -0.85
N GLY A 11 -4.74 -14.08 0.10
CA GLY A 11 -4.83 -12.84 0.87
C GLY A 11 -6.05 -12.75 1.78
N LYS A 12 -6.22 -11.59 2.40
CA LYS A 12 -7.40 -11.28 3.21
C LYS A 12 -8.57 -10.92 2.29
N ASN A 13 -9.72 -11.54 2.53
CA ASN A 13 -10.98 -11.23 1.86
C ASN A 13 -11.57 -9.91 2.40
N VAL A 14 -11.06 -8.79 1.88
CA VAL A 14 -11.56 -7.43 2.20
C VAL A 14 -12.31 -6.78 1.03
N LEU A 15 -12.14 -7.30 -0.19
CA LEU A 15 -12.82 -6.80 -1.39
C LEU A 15 -14.32 -7.17 -1.39
N GLY A 16 -15.15 -6.31 -2.00
CA GLY A 16 -16.59 -6.55 -2.21
C GLY A 16 -17.49 -6.24 -1.00
N LYS A 17 -16.95 -5.59 0.05
CA LYS A 17 -17.72 -5.12 1.22
C LYS A 17 -18.23 -3.69 1.09
N GLY A 18 -17.94 -2.99 0.00
CA GLY A 18 -18.29 -1.59 -0.22
C GLY A 18 -17.16 -0.87 -0.96
N ASP A 19 -16.64 0.21 -0.38
CA ASP A 19 -15.44 0.90 -0.86
C ASP A 19 -14.19 0.08 -0.53
N ASP A 20 -13.70 -0.64 -1.55
CA ASP A 20 -12.51 -1.47 -1.43
C ASP A 20 -11.30 -0.63 -0.96
N ALA A 21 -11.12 0.57 -1.53
CA ALA A 21 -10.04 1.49 -1.14
C ALA A 21 -10.02 1.83 0.35
N VAL A 22 -11.19 2.05 0.96
CA VAL A 22 -11.29 2.34 2.39
C VAL A 22 -10.95 1.09 3.20
N ALA A 23 -11.44 -0.09 2.79
CA ALA A 23 -11.14 -1.34 3.49
C ALA A 23 -9.64 -1.68 3.46
N ILE A 24 -8.97 -1.50 2.32
CA ILE A 24 -7.51 -1.69 2.22
C ILE A 24 -6.79 -0.66 3.09
N LYS A 25 -7.21 0.61 3.03
CA LYS A 25 -6.62 1.68 3.84
C LYS A 25 -6.73 1.39 5.33
N GLU A 26 -7.90 0.98 5.82
CA GLU A 26 -8.11 0.59 7.22
C GLU A 26 -7.25 -0.61 7.61
N GLU A 27 -7.03 -1.56 6.70
CA GLU A 27 -6.21 -2.73 6.98
C GLU A 27 -4.71 -2.39 7.06
N ILE A 28 -4.26 -1.47 6.21
CA ILE A 28 -2.92 -0.90 6.26
C ILE A 28 -2.78 -0.14 7.59
N GLU A 29 -3.68 0.80 7.89
CA GLU A 29 -3.69 1.59 9.12
C GLU A 29 -3.75 0.72 10.38
N GLY A 30 -4.56 -0.35 10.39
CA GLY A 30 -4.67 -1.28 11.50
C GLY A 30 -3.45 -2.20 11.67
N SER A 31 -2.65 -2.39 10.63
CA SER A 31 -1.40 -3.17 10.65
C SER A 31 -0.18 -2.36 11.13
N PHE A 32 -0.34 -1.03 11.26
CA PHE A 32 0.64 -0.13 11.84
C PHE A 32 0.16 0.34 13.23
N SER A 33 0.99 0.17 14.25
CA SER A 33 0.65 0.70 15.58
C SER A 33 0.67 2.23 15.62
N ASP A 34 1.51 2.84 14.78
CA ASP A 34 1.62 4.26 14.52
C ASP A 34 1.89 4.37 13.02
N LEU A 35 1.05 5.08 12.26
CA LEU A 35 1.15 5.12 10.80
C LEU A 35 2.34 6.01 10.42
N PRO A 36 3.51 5.46 10.05
CA PRO A 36 4.70 6.26 9.78
C PRO A 36 4.67 6.70 8.31
N VAL A 37 3.49 7.01 7.78
CA VAL A 37 3.27 7.45 6.40
C VAL A 37 2.45 8.72 6.42
N ASP A 38 3.05 9.82 6.00
CA ASP A 38 2.38 11.10 5.88
C ASP A 38 1.55 11.13 4.58
N GLY A 39 0.28 11.53 4.68
CA GLY A 39 -0.62 11.67 3.54
C GLY A 39 -0.93 10.36 2.80
N LEU A 40 -0.95 9.22 3.49
CA LEU A 40 -1.24 7.92 2.87
C LEU A 40 -2.60 7.95 2.13
N THR A 41 -2.53 7.77 0.82
CA THR A 41 -3.67 7.63 -0.08
C THR A 41 -3.63 6.25 -0.71
N VAL A 42 -4.78 5.59 -0.75
CA VAL A 42 -4.95 4.23 -1.29
C VAL A 42 -6.04 4.28 -2.33
N GLU A 43 -5.73 3.84 -3.54
CA GLU A 43 -6.69 3.67 -4.63
C GLU A 43 -6.69 2.22 -5.07
N VAL A 44 -7.88 1.67 -5.32
CA VAL A 44 -8.06 0.25 -5.66
C VAL A 44 -8.69 0.16 -7.02
N GLU A 45 -7.95 -0.44 -7.96
CA GLU A 45 -8.35 -0.63 -9.35
C GLU A 45 -8.05 -2.09 -9.74
N ILE A 46 -8.91 -3.01 -9.27
CA ILE A 46 -8.71 -4.46 -9.39
C ILE A 46 -8.29 -4.84 -10.84
N PRO A 47 -7.18 -5.58 -11.01
CA PRO A 47 -6.40 -6.29 -9.98
C PRO A 47 -5.21 -5.50 -9.38
N THR A 48 -5.18 -4.17 -9.53
CA THR A 48 -4.08 -3.30 -9.11
C THR A 48 -4.47 -2.42 -7.92
N VAL A 49 -3.55 -2.17 -6.99
CA VAL A 49 -3.71 -1.18 -5.91
C VAL A 49 -2.65 -0.11 -6.02
N THR A 50 -3.02 1.17 -5.97
CA THR A 50 -2.09 2.29 -5.97
C THR A 50 -1.94 2.86 -4.57
N LEU A 51 -0.70 3.04 -4.12
CA LEU A 51 -0.30 3.63 -2.86
C LEU A 51 0.48 4.91 -3.11
N ALA A 52 0.06 5.99 -2.43
CA ALA A 52 0.74 7.28 -2.47
C ALA A 52 0.96 7.81 -1.05
N GLY A 53 2.07 8.50 -0.82
CA GLY A 53 2.38 9.13 0.46
C GLY A 53 3.88 9.19 0.75
N ILE A 54 4.22 9.63 1.96
CA ILE A 54 5.61 9.76 2.42
C ILE A 54 5.83 8.86 3.61
N ALA A 55 6.42 7.68 3.37
CA ALA A 55 6.84 6.78 4.42
C ALA A 55 8.07 7.33 5.17
N GLN A 56 8.14 7.10 6.47
CA GLN A 56 9.26 7.53 7.30
C GLN A 56 10.55 6.81 6.89
N ASP A 57 10.47 5.51 6.60
CA ASP A 57 11.60 4.64 6.30
C ASP A 57 11.24 3.61 5.21
N TYR A 58 12.26 3.05 4.55
CA TYR A 58 12.12 1.93 3.61
C TYR A 58 11.32 0.73 4.14
N PRO A 59 11.59 0.19 5.35
CA PRO A 59 10.80 -0.92 5.90
C PRO A 59 9.31 -0.58 6.04
N THR A 60 8.97 0.68 6.36
CA THR A 60 7.57 1.12 6.44
C THR A 60 6.91 1.06 5.06
N ARG A 61 7.61 1.55 4.02
CA ARG A 61 7.15 1.48 2.63
C ARG A 61 6.89 0.04 2.21
N GLU A 62 7.87 -0.85 2.39
CA GLU A 62 7.77 -2.26 2.01
C GLU A 62 6.64 -2.97 2.74
N LYS A 63 6.46 -2.68 4.03
CA LYS A 63 5.38 -3.25 4.83
C LYS A 63 4.01 -2.82 4.30
N ALA A 64 3.82 -1.54 3.95
CA ALA A 64 2.56 -1.05 3.38
C ALA A 64 2.23 -1.73 2.05
N ILE A 65 3.24 -1.91 1.19
CA ILE A 65 3.11 -2.63 -0.09
C ILE A 65 2.68 -4.09 0.15
N LEU A 66 3.32 -4.78 1.10
CA LEU A 66 2.98 -6.16 1.44
C LEU A 66 1.54 -6.29 1.96
N ILE A 67 1.07 -5.36 2.79
CA ILE A 67 -0.30 -5.40 3.31
C ILE A 67 -1.31 -5.17 2.19
N ALA A 68 -1.07 -4.19 1.32
CA ALA A 68 -1.93 -3.90 0.18
C ALA A 68 -2.01 -5.07 -0.83
N GLY A 69 -0.90 -5.77 -1.04
CA GLY A 69 -0.83 -6.93 -1.92
C GLY A 69 -1.31 -8.25 -1.29
N ASN A 70 -1.37 -8.34 0.04
CA ASN A 70 -1.90 -9.49 0.77
C ASN A 70 -3.43 -9.47 0.86
N ILE A 71 -4.08 -9.06 -0.22
CA ILE A 71 -5.53 -8.93 -0.33
C ILE A 71 -5.98 -9.82 -1.48
N GLU A 72 -6.94 -10.68 -1.18
CA GLU A 72 -7.47 -11.62 -2.17
C GLU A 72 -8.12 -10.84 -3.31
N GLY A 73 -7.71 -11.11 -4.55
CA GLY A 73 -8.13 -10.39 -5.76
C GLY A 73 -7.13 -9.35 -6.28
N ILE A 74 -6.07 -9.02 -5.53
CA ILE A 74 -5.02 -8.08 -5.97
C ILE A 74 -3.85 -8.87 -6.59
N SER A 75 -3.48 -8.56 -7.84
CA SER A 75 -2.30 -9.11 -8.53
C SER A 75 -1.11 -8.16 -8.48
N GLN A 76 -1.36 -6.87 -8.28
CA GLN A 76 -0.33 -5.87 -8.46
C GLN A 76 -0.52 -4.70 -7.50
N VAL A 77 0.59 -4.14 -7.01
CA VAL A 77 0.60 -2.94 -6.17
C VAL A 77 1.54 -1.92 -6.80
N ASP A 78 1.03 -0.74 -7.14
CA ASP A 78 1.80 0.42 -7.54
C ASP A 78 2.09 1.33 -6.34
N ALA A 79 3.34 1.36 -5.92
CA ALA A 79 3.86 2.24 -4.89
C ALA A 79 4.84 3.26 -5.47
N ALA A 80 4.67 3.63 -6.75
CA ALA A 80 5.51 4.64 -7.39
C ALA A 80 5.40 6.01 -6.72
N GLN A 81 4.23 6.31 -6.15
CA GLN A 81 3.92 7.55 -5.43
C GLN A 81 4.17 7.45 -3.92
N LEU A 82 4.57 6.27 -3.42
CA LEU A 82 4.92 6.06 -2.02
C LEU A 82 6.45 6.19 -1.87
N VAL A 83 6.90 7.36 -1.45
CA VAL A 83 8.32 7.68 -1.31
C VAL A 83 8.73 7.66 0.15
N THR A 84 10.03 7.56 0.44
CA THR A 84 10.53 7.68 1.81
C THR A 84 11.12 9.06 2.07
N LEU A 85 11.14 9.51 3.34
CA LEU A 85 11.85 10.72 3.74
C LEU A 85 13.32 10.70 3.32
N GLU A 86 13.96 9.53 3.42
CA GLU A 86 15.34 9.31 3.00
C GLU A 86 15.53 9.55 1.50
N GLN A 87 14.63 9.02 0.65
CA GLN A 87 14.66 9.29 -0.80
C GLN A 87 14.50 10.77 -1.14
N ILE A 88 13.59 11.48 -0.46
CA ILE A 88 13.38 12.91 -0.68
C ILE A 88 14.63 13.71 -0.27
N SER A 89 15.31 13.29 0.80
CA SER A 89 16.50 13.96 1.31
C SER A 89 17.75 13.72 0.46
N GLU A 90 17.83 12.61 -0.28
CA GLU A 90 18.96 12.29 -1.16
C GLU A 90 18.86 12.97 -2.55
N GLU A 91 17.67 13.43 -2.95
CA GLU A 91 17.46 14.16 -4.21
C GLU A 91 17.72 15.69 -4.13
N ASN A 92 18.25 16.21 -3.00
CA ASN A 92 18.58 17.64 -2.81
C ASN A 92 20.06 17.92 -2.61
#